data_AF-A3LZL1-F1
#
_entry.id   AF-A3LZL1-F1
#
_cell.length_a   1.000
_cell.length_b   1.000
_cell.length_c   1.000
_cell.angle_alpha   90.00
_cell.angle_beta   90.00
_cell.angle_gamma   90.00
#
_symmetry.space_group_name_H-M   'P 1'
#
loop_
_entity.id
_entity.type
_entity.pdbx_description
1 polymer ?
#
loop_
_entity_poly.entity_id
_entity_poly.type
_entity_poly.pdbx_seq_one_letter_code
_entity_poly.pdbx_strand_id
1 'polypeptide(L)'
;MFYTSPYSRARQTCNNIIEGIKDLPGVDYTIREETRMREQDFGNFQATPEEMERIWEERAHYGHFFYRIPHGESAADVYDRIASFNESLFRQFQQDDFPNILVLVTHGIWARVFLMKWFRWSYEEFESLKNIPHCHYLIMKRHDGGKFFLKTRLLTWDDVDEDDIDAQVVKEVGDEVCFNSQNKLTNPEDLDISGIIEAQKIAIRQLREKNKKIKEAYDKIHSNGNGYTDYREKMVSRFKLDNQSVVNSVENLSGQLSPTRNFSPSISGTLSPPSR
;
A
#
# COMPACT_ATOMS: atom_id res chain seq x y z
N MET A 1 12.08 22.78 -1.48
CA MET A 1 10.67 22.76 -1.93
C MET A 1 9.86 21.84 -1.04
N PHE A 2 8.62 22.24 -0.73
CA PHE A 2 7.64 21.43 -0.01
C PHE A 2 6.50 21.06 -0.94
N TYR A 3 6.11 19.78 -0.92
CA TYR A 3 4.79 19.35 -1.34
C TYR A 3 3.98 18.92 -0.12
N THR A 4 2.73 19.36 -0.04
CA THR A 4 1.80 18.90 1.00
C THR A 4 0.54 18.33 0.39
N SER A 5 0.01 17.28 1.03
CA SER A 5 -1.37 16.84 0.81
C SER A 5 -2.37 17.97 1.11
N PRO A 6 -3.53 18.01 0.43
CA PRO A 6 -4.59 18.99 0.68
C PRO A 6 -5.34 18.77 2.01
N TYR A 7 -5.22 17.60 2.65
CA TYR A 7 -5.87 17.35 3.93
C TYR A 7 -5.32 18.23 5.05
N SER A 8 -6.23 18.74 5.89
CA SER A 8 -5.93 19.71 6.95
C SER A 8 -4.79 19.28 7.87
N ARG A 9 -4.76 18.00 8.29
CA ARG A 9 -3.68 17.45 9.14
C ARG A 9 -2.28 17.56 8.51
N ALA A 10 -2.18 17.35 7.20
CA ALA A 10 -0.93 17.46 6.46
C ALA A 10 -0.53 18.93 6.29
N ARG A 11 -1.49 19.81 5.95
CA ARG A 11 -1.27 21.26 5.88
C ARG A 11 -0.80 21.84 7.21
N GLN A 12 -1.44 21.47 8.32
CA GLN A 12 -1.05 21.90 9.66
C GLN A 12 0.37 21.44 10.01
N THR A 13 0.70 20.17 9.72
CA THR A 13 2.06 19.64 9.91
C THR A 13 3.08 20.42 9.07
N CYS A 14 2.77 20.69 7.79
CA CYS A 14 3.61 21.49 6.92
C CYS A 14 3.83 22.90 7.50
N ASN A 15 2.76 23.58 7.91
CA ASN A 15 2.84 24.92 8.49
C ASN A 15 3.70 24.95 9.75
N ASN A 16 3.59 23.95 10.63
CA ASN A 16 4.42 23.87 11.84
C ASN A 16 5.91 23.67 11.52
N ILE A 17 6.23 22.88 10.48
CA ILE A 17 7.62 22.74 10.01
C ILE A 17 8.12 24.09 9.49
N ILE A 18 7.33 24.77 8.68
CA ILE A 18 7.66 26.08 8.10
C ILE A 18 7.89 27.12 9.20
N GLU A 19 7.02 27.17 10.20
CA GLU A 19 7.16 28.07 11.34
C GLU A 19 8.50 27.86 12.07
N GLY A 20 8.97 26.61 12.15
CA GLY A 20 10.26 26.29 12.75
C GLY A 20 11.50 26.65 11.91
N ILE A 21 11.34 26.90 10.60
CA ILE A 21 12.48 27.16 9.69
C ILE A 21 12.46 28.56 9.04
N LYS A 22 11.36 29.30 9.13
CA LYS A 22 11.16 30.57 8.40
C LYS A 22 12.22 31.63 8.70
N ASP A 23 12.78 31.62 9.90
CA ASP A 23 13.77 32.60 10.36
C ASP A 23 15.21 32.09 10.21
N LEU A 24 15.42 30.92 9.59
CA LEU A 24 16.75 30.36 9.38
C LEU A 24 17.48 31.08 8.23
N PRO A 25 18.66 31.68 8.48
CA PRO A 25 19.42 32.36 7.44
C PRO A 25 19.81 31.41 6.30
N GLY A 26 19.60 31.86 5.05
CA GLY A 26 19.98 31.10 3.85
C GLY A 26 19.05 29.94 3.48
N VAL A 27 17.86 29.87 4.08
CA VAL A 27 16.84 28.86 3.77
C VAL A 27 15.70 29.50 2.99
N ASP A 28 15.72 29.32 1.68
CA ASP A 28 14.59 29.68 0.81
C ASP A 28 13.71 28.45 0.53
N TYR A 29 12.39 28.64 0.57
CA TYR A 29 11.45 27.56 0.29
C TYR A 29 10.23 28.02 -0.51
N THR A 30 9.69 27.06 -1.24
CA THR A 30 8.40 27.16 -1.93
C THR A 30 7.51 26.02 -1.44
N ILE A 31 6.21 26.29 -1.31
CA ILE A 31 5.21 25.31 -0.87
C ILE A 31 4.22 25.11 -2.00
N ARG A 32 3.95 23.86 -2.34
CA ARG A 32 2.95 23.47 -3.33
C ARG A 32 2.02 22.44 -2.74
N GLU A 33 0.75 22.57 -3.06
CA GLU A 33 -0.21 21.54 -2.75
C GLU A 33 -0.27 20.53 -3.89
N GLU A 34 -0.32 19.25 -3.54
CA GLU A 34 -0.45 18.16 -4.51
C GLU A 34 -1.62 17.25 -4.12
N THR A 35 -2.67 17.28 -4.95
CA THR A 35 -3.91 16.55 -4.68
C THR A 35 -3.70 15.04 -4.72
N ARG A 36 -2.72 14.53 -5.49
CA ARG A 36 -2.39 13.10 -5.53
C ARG A 36 -1.72 12.57 -4.26
N MET A 37 -1.30 13.45 -3.34
CA MET A 37 -0.67 13.11 -2.06
C MET A 37 -1.65 12.81 -0.93
N ARG A 38 -2.96 12.81 -1.20
CA ARG A 38 -4.00 12.42 -0.24
C ARG A 38 -3.79 11.00 0.29
N GLU A 39 -4.33 10.73 1.47
CA GLU A 39 -4.35 9.37 2.00
C GLU A 39 -5.24 8.45 1.14
N GLN A 40 -5.08 7.14 1.27
CA GLN A 40 -6.05 6.17 0.75
C GLN A 40 -7.46 6.57 1.19
N ASP A 41 -8.39 6.64 0.23
CA ASP A 41 -9.80 6.89 0.52
C ASP A 41 -10.44 5.60 1.05
N PHE A 42 -11.08 5.70 2.22
CA PHE A 42 -11.82 4.58 2.82
C PHE A 42 -13.33 4.65 2.50
N GLY A 43 -13.73 5.53 1.57
CA GLY A 43 -15.10 5.67 1.11
C GLY A 43 -16.00 6.46 2.06
N ASN A 44 -17.29 6.47 1.74
CA ASN A 44 -18.30 7.13 2.56
C ASN A 44 -18.68 6.21 3.72
N PHE A 45 -18.17 6.48 4.92
CA PHE A 45 -18.50 5.75 6.17
C PHE A 45 -19.95 5.99 6.61
N GLN A 46 -20.89 5.41 5.87
CA GLN A 46 -22.33 5.36 6.19
C GLN A 46 -22.81 3.93 6.47
N ALA A 47 -21.89 2.95 6.41
CA ALA A 47 -22.19 1.55 6.64
C ALA A 47 -22.48 1.28 8.13
N THR A 48 -23.29 0.26 8.41
CA THR A 48 -23.55 -0.17 9.79
C THR A 48 -22.28 -0.77 10.40
N PRO A 49 -22.17 -0.89 11.74
CA PRO A 49 -21.03 -1.55 12.36
C PRO A 49 -20.77 -2.96 11.79
N GLU A 50 -21.82 -3.76 11.57
CA GLU A 50 -21.68 -5.11 11.04
C GLU A 50 -21.11 -5.12 9.60
N GLU A 51 -21.51 -4.15 8.77
CA GLU A 51 -20.95 -3.98 7.43
C GLU A 51 -19.49 -3.53 7.49
N MET A 52 -19.14 -2.65 8.42
CA MET A 52 -17.76 -2.23 8.64
C MET A 52 -16.89 -3.41 9.09
N GLU A 53 -17.33 -4.18 10.08
CA GLU A 53 -16.64 -5.38 10.56
C GLU A 53 -16.30 -6.32 9.40
N ARG A 54 -17.30 -6.64 8.58
CA ARG A 54 -17.12 -7.48 7.39
C ARG A 54 -16.10 -6.90 6.40
N ILE A 55 -16.16 -5.60 6.12
CA ILE A 55 -15.20 -4.93 5.21
C ILE A 55 -13.77 -5.06 5.76
N TRP A 56 -13.59 -4.87 7.06
CA TRP A 56 -12.28 -4.97 7.70
C TRP A 56 -11.76 -6.41 7.77
N GLU A 57 -12.62 -7.38 8.05
CA GLU A 57 -12.27 -8.80 8.00
C GLU A 57 -11.86 -9.22 6.58
N GLU A 58 -12.66 -8.86 5.57
CA GLU A 58 -12.34 -9.12 4.17
C GLU A 58 -11.01 -8.46 3.80
N ARG A 59 -10.77 -7.22 4.26
CA ARG A 59 -9.50 -6.51 4.03
C ARG A 59 -8.30 -7.22 4.66
N ALA A 60 -8.43 -7.72 5.88
CA ALA A 60 -7.38 -8.49 6.55
C ALA A 60 -7.07 -9.81 5.81
N HIS A 61 -8.09 -10.47 5.26
CA HIS A 61 -7.93 -11.70 4.47
C HIS A 61 -7.44 -11.48 3.04
N TYR A 62 -7.74 -10.34 2.43
CA TYR A 62 -7.39 -10.07 1.03
C TYR A 62 -6.04 -9.35 0.88
N GLY A 63 -5.58 -8.71 1.97
CA GLY A 63 -4.34 -7.93 2.03
C GLY A 63 -4.56 -6.45 1.72
N HIS A 64 -3.80 -5.59 2.39
CA HIS A 64 -4.00 -4.14 2.34
C HIS A 64 -3.80 -3.54 0.95
N PHE A 65 -2.94 -4.13 0.11
CA PHE A 65 -2.60 -3.59 -1.19
C PHE A 65 -3.70 -3.75 -2.23
N PHE A 66 -4.31 -4.94 -2.30
CA PHE A 66 -5.26 -5.30 -3.35
C PHE A 66 -6.72 -5.12 -2.95
N TYR A 67 -7.04 -5.15 -1.66
CA TYR A 67 -8.42 -4.96 -1.23
C TYR A 67 -8.90 -3.55 -1.58
N ARG A 68 -9.98 -3.47 -2.35
CA ARG A 68 -10.65 -2.21 -2.66
C ARG A 68 -11.84 -2.03 -1.73
N ILE A 69 -11.73 -1.04 -0.85
CA ILE A 69 -12.81 -0.69 0.08
C ILE A 69 -14.02 -0.18 -0.73
N PRO A 70 -15.26 -0.57 -0.38
CA PRO A 70 -16.46 -0.07 -1.04
C PRO A 70 -16.50 1.47 -1.09
N HIS A 71 -16.74 2.02 -2.28
CA HIS A 71 -16.72 3.47 -2.55
C HIS A 71 -15.40 4.19 -2.21
N GLY A 72 -14.32 3.45 -1.92
CA GLY A 72 -13.00 3.96 -1.60
C GLY A 72 -11.95 3.53 -2.62
N GLU A 73 -10.71 3.43 -2.13
CA GLU A 73 -9.50 3.09 -2.88
C GLU A 73 -8.85 1.82 -2.30
N SER A 74 -8.18 1.05 -3.16
CA SER A 74 -7.16 0.09 -2.77
C SER A 74 -5.78 0.77 -2.71
N ALA A 75 -4.78 0.16 -2.08
CA ALA A 75 -3.42 0.72 -2.15
C ALA A 75 -2.84 0.62 -3.58
N ALA A 76 -3.35 -0.28 -4.42
CA ALA A 76 -3.04 -0.31 -5.85
C ALA A 76 -3.55 0.94 -6.59
N ASP A 77 -4.76 1.44 -6.28
CA ASP A 77 -5.24 2.72 -6.82
C ASP A 77 -4.32 3.89 -6.38
N VAL A 78 -3.87 3.86 -5.12
CA VAL A 78 -2.90 4.82 -4.59
C VAL A 78 -1.56 4.72 -5.34
N TYR A 79 -1.13 3.52 -5.69
CA TYR A 79 0.11 3.26 -6.44
C TYR A 79 0.08 3.90 -7.84
N ASP A 80 -1.06 3.86 -8.52
CA ASP A 80 -1.22 4.44 -9.85
C ASP A 80 -1.14 5.97 -9.83
N ARG A 81 -1.83 6.63 -8.89
CA ARG A 81 -1.70 8.09 -8.75
C ARG A 81 -0.30 8.51 -8.33
N ILE A 82 0.39 7.71 -7.51
CA ILE A 82 1.80 7.93 -7.16
C ILE A 82 2.71 7.77 -8.38
N ALA A 83 2.45 6.81 -9.27
CA ALA A 83 3.21 6.66 -10.50
C ALA A 83 3.16 7.95 -11.34
N SER A 84 1.96 8.52 -11.52
CA SER A 84 1.80 9.80 -12.21
C SER A 84 2.46 10.97 -11.49
N PHE A 85 2.48 10.98 -10.14
CA PHE A 85 3.17 11.99 -9.35
C PHE A 85 4.68 11.90 -9.58
N ASN A 86 5.24 10.70 -9.53
CA ASN A 86 6.66 10.46 -9.75
C ASN A 86 7.09 10.90 -11.14
N GLU A 87 6.30 10.67 -12.19
CA GLU A 87 6.59 11.18 -13.54
C GLU A 87 6.72 12.71 -13.57
N SER A 88 5.78 13.43 -12.93
CA SER A 88 5.87 14.89 -12.82
C SER A 88 7.08 15.32 -12.01
N LEU A 89 7.39 14.61 -10.92
CA LEU A 89 8.53 14.92 -10.07
C LEU A 89 9.87 14.69 -10.79
N PHE A 90 10.01 13.59 -11.52
CA PHE A 90 11.21 13.30 -12.30
C PHE A 90 11.47 14.32 -13.41
N ARG A 91 10.41 14.88 -14.03
CA ARG A 91 10.55 16.01 -14.96
C ARG A 91 11.07 17.27 -14.26
N GLN A 92 10.59 17.55 -13.05
CA GLN A 92 11.07 18.71 -12.28
C GLN A 92 12.52 18.56 -11.84
N PHE A 93 12.99 17.34 -11.54
CA PHE A 93 14.40 17.10 -11.22
C PHE A 93 15.37 17.46 -12.36
N GLN A 94 14.88 17.61 -13.59
CA GLN A 94 15.70 18.04 -14.73
C GLN A 94 15.81 19.57 -14.85
N GLN A 95 15.14 20.33 -13.97
CA GLN A 95 15.25 21.79 -13.95
C GLN A 95 16.46 22.20 -13.12
N ASP A 96 17.27 23.13 -13.65
CA ASP A 96 18.51 23.59 -12.99
C ASP A 96 18.26 24.31 -11.65
N ASP A 97 17.05 24.86 -11.48
CA ASP A 97 16.62 25.55 -10.27
C ASP A 97 15.90 24.62 -9.27
N PHE A 98 15.90 23.30 -9.50
CA PHE A 98 15.28 22.37 -8.58
C PHE A 98 15.96 22.41 -7.20
N PRO A 99 15.21 22.61 -6.09
CA PRO A 99 15.83 22.78 -4.79
C PRO A 99 16.62 21.57 -4.30
N ASN A 100 17.70 21.84 -3.54
CA ASN A 100 18.57 20.82 -2.95
C ASN A 100 17.86 19.87 -1.97
N ILE A 101 16.74 20.30 -1.38
CA ILE A 101 15.91 19.51 -0.46
C ILE A 101 14.45 19.55 -0.94
N LEU A 102 13.88 18.35 -1.06
CA LEU A 102 12.45 18.11 -1.27
C LEU A 102 11.84 17.53 0.00
N VAL A 103 10.77 18.15 0.49
CA VAL A 103 9.99 17.65 1.63
C VAL A 103 8.59 17.31 1.17
N LEU A 104 8.15 16.07 1.43
CA LEU A 104 6.81 15.58 1.13
C LEU A 104 6.03 15.40 2.44
N VAL A 105 4.99 16.21 2.66
CA VAL A 105 4.14 16.13 3.85
C VAL A 105 2.84 15.40 3.47
N THR A 106 2.71 14.16 3.94
CA THR A 106 1.69 13.20 3.49
C THR A 106 1.27 12.26 4.62
N HIS A 107 0.77 11.08 4.29
CA HIS A 107 0.11 10.13 5.19
C HIS A 107 0.77 8.75 5.14
N GLY A 108 0.33 7.83 6.01
CA GLY A 108 0.99 6.56 6.25
C GLY A 108 0.91 5.59 5.08
N ILE A 109 -0.28 5.34 4.53
CA ILE A 109 -0.42 4.44 3.38
C ILE A 109 0.25 5.08 2.16
N TRP A 110 -0.02 6.36 1.89
CA TRP A 110 0.62 7.06 0.78
C TRP A 110 2.16 6.98 0.83
N ALA A 111 2.78 7.20 2.00
CA ALA A 111 4.23 7.13 2.14
C ALA A 111 4.79 5.72 1.89
N ARG A 112 4.13 4.67 2.41
CA ARG A 112 4.53 3.28 2.14
C ARG A 112 4.44 2.94 0.66
N VAL A 113 3.33 3.30 0.01
CA VAL A 113 3.12 3.04 -1.43
C VAL A 113 4.09 3.87 -2.28
N PHE A 114 4.42 5.10 -1.86
CA PHE A 114 5.44 5.93 -2.51
C PHE A 114 6.79 5.24 -2.50
N LEU A 115 7.22 4.72 -1.35
CA LEU A 115 8.48 4.00 -1.22
C LEU A 115 8.46 2.69 -2.02
N MET A 116 7.37 1.94 -1.99
CA MET A 116 7.19 0.76 -2.82
C MET A 116 7.36 1.09 -4.30
N LYS A 117 6.67 2.12 -4.80
CA LYS A 117 6.79 2.56 -6.21
C LYS A 117 8.20 3.03 -6.54
N TRP A 118 8.81 3.81 -5.64
CA TRP A 118 10.11 4.43 -5.84
C TRP A 118 11.23 3.40 -5.92
N PHE A 119 11.26 2.47 -4.96
CA PHE A 119 12.29 1.45 -4.84
C PHE A 119 11.95 0.15 -5.56
N ARG A 120 10.77 0.07 -6.18
CA ARG A 120 10.25 -1.12 -6.88
C ARG A 120 10.19 -2.34 -5.97
N TRP A 121 9.77 -2.12 -4.74
CA TRP A 121 9.54 -3.21 -3.79
C TRP A 121 8.43 -4.12 -4.30
N SER A 122 8.54 -5.39 -3.97
CA SER A 122 7.47 -6.35 -4.24
C SER A 122 6.26 -6.07 -3.35
N TYR A 123 5.13 -6.62 -3.74
CA TYR A 123 3.92 -6.58 -2.94
C TYR A 123 4.14 -7.18 -1.54
N GLU A 124 4.86 -8.30 -1.44
CA GLU A 124 5.15 -8.95 -0.16
C GLU A 124 6.03 -8.08 0.74
N GLU A 125 6.99 -7.35 0.16
CA GLU A 125 7.79 -6.39 0.92
C GLU A 125 6.89 -5.29 1.49
N PHE A 126 5.93 -4.77 0.70
CA PHE A 126 4.97 -3.77 1.17
C PHE A 126 4.07 -4.30 2.30
N GLU A 127 3.48 -5.49 2.16
CA GLU A 127 2.61 -6.09 3.19
C GLU A 127 3.37 -6.42 4.48
N SER A 128 4.68 -6.64 4.41
CA SER A 128 5.49 -6.88 5.60
C SER A 128 5.71 -5.63 6.45
N LEU A 129 5.48 -4.42 5.90
CA LEU A 129 5.74 -3.16 6.58
C LEU A 129 4.71 -2.90 7.68
N LYS A 130 5.22 -2.50 8.85
CA LYS A 130 4.39 -1.96 9.92
C LYS A 130 3.90 -0.55 9.61
N ASN A 131 2.91 -0.10 10.36
CA ASN A 131 2.44 1.27 10.27
C ASN A 131 3.54 2.28 10.64
N ILE A 132 3.66 3.35 9.86
CA ILE A 132 4.60 4.44 10.13
C ILE A 132 4.01 5.29 11.26
N PRO A 133 4.75 5.56 12.36
CA PRO A 133 4.27 6.41 13.43
C PRO A 133 3.93 7.83 12.96
N HIS A 134 3.02 8.49 13.66
CA HIS A 134 2.65 9.88 13.36
C HIS A 134 3.87 10.82 13.40
N CYS A 135 3.91 11.77 12.46
CA CYS A 135 4.96 12.77 12.33
C CYS A 135 6.40 12.20 12.21
N HIS A 136 6.54 10.94 11.77
CA HIS A 136 7.85 10.31 11.58
C HIS A 136 8.52 10.72 10.25
N TYR A 137 9.81 11.04 10.30
CA TYR A 137 10.57 11.43 9.11
C TYR A 137 11.15 10.22 8.36
N LEU A 138 10.75 10.07 7.09
CA LEU A 138 11.36 9.14 6.16
C LEU A 138 12.38 9.88 5.30
N ILE A 139 13.66 9.52 5.45
CA ILE A 139 14.77 10.21 4.80
C ILE A 139 15.29 9.36 3.65
N MET A 140 15.18 9.91 2.44
CA MET A 140 15.86 9.37 1.26
C MET A 140 17.07 10.25 0.94
N LYS A 141 18.21 9.63 0.66
CA LYS A 141 19.44 10.32 0.28
C LYS A 141 19.82 9.96 -1.14
N ARG A 142 20.33 10.94 -1.89
CA ARG A 142 20.86 10.74 -3.24
C ARG A 142 22.35 10.38 -3.15
N HIS A 143 22.75 9.31 -3.82
CA HIS A 143 24.16 8.99 -4.07
C HIS A 143 24.70 9.79 -5.26
N ASP A 144 26.02 9.83 -5.41
CA ASP A 144 26.70 10.52 -6.52
C ASP A 144 26.24 10.04 -7.91
N GLY A 145 25.86 8.77 -8.03
CA GLY A 145 25.29 8.18 -9.25
C GLY A 145 23.83 8.57 -9.54
N GLY A 146 23.29 9.57 -8.83
CA GLY A 146 21.94 10.10 -9.03
C GLY A 146 20.79 9.27 -8.46
N LYS A 147 21.07 8.03 -8.02
CA LYS A 147 20.08 7.13 -7.40
C LYS A 147 19.85 7.49 -5.94
N PHE A 148 18.61 7.32 -5.49
CA PHE A 148 18.27 7.47 -4.08
C PHE A 148 18.38 6.14 -3.35
N PHE A 149 18.71 6.19 -2.06
CA PHE A 149 18.57 5.11 -1.11
C PHE A 149 17.75 5.59 0.09
N LEU A 150 17.00 4.67 0.71
CA LEU A 150 16.26 4.97 1.92
C LEU A 150 17.21 4.88 3.13
N LYS A 151 17.44 6.01 3.80
CA LYS A 151 18.25 6.07 5.02
C LYS A 151 17.43 5.64 6.25
N THR A 152 16.16 6.04 6.32
CA THR A 152 15.29 5.66 7.44
C THR A 152 14.89 4.19 7.30
N ARG A 153 15.27 3.35 8.26
CA ARG A 153 14.80 1.97 8.30
C ARG A 153 13.31 1.94 8.67
N LEU A 154 12.50 1.32 7.82
CA LEU A 154 11.13 0.96 8.16
C LEU A 154 11.12 -0.35 8.96
N LEU A 155 10.21 -0.45 9.91
CA LEU A 155 9.99 -1.69 10.66
C LEU A 155 9.08 -2.62 9.87
N THR A 156 9.38 -3.92 9.91
CA THR A 156 8.50 -4.97 9.41
C THR A 156 7.94 -5.80 10.56
N TRP A 157 6.94 -6.64 10.29
CA TRP A 157 6.46 -7.60 11.27
C TRP A 157 7.50 -8.66 11.66
N ASP A 158 8.54 -8.86 10.85
CA ASP A 158 9.68 -9.70 11.20
C ASP A 158 10.56 -9.07 12.30
N ASP A 159 10.48 -7.75 12.50
CA ASP A 159 11.21 -7.02 13.54
C ASP A 159 10.52 -7.06 14.91
N VAL A 160 9.34 -7.70 15.01
CA VAL A 160 8.58 -7.84 16.26
C VAL A 160 8.92 -9.18 16.91
N ASP A 161 9.23 -9.13 18.20
CA ASP A 161 9.44 -10.34 19.00
C ASP A 161 8.15 -11.19 19.02
N GLU A 162 8.30 -12.52 18.97
CA GLU A 162 7.17 -13.45 18.90
C GLU A 162 6.15 -13.22 20.02
N ASP A 163 6.62 -12.95 21.23
CA ASP A 163 5.78 -12.73 22.41
C ASP A 163 4.98 -11.41 22.35
N ASP A 164 5.42 -10.46 21.52
CA ASP A 164 4.82 -9.12 21.40
C ASP A 164 3.88 -8.97 20.21
N ILE A 165 3.86 -9.91 19.25
CA ILE A 165 3.08 -9.78 18.01
C ILE A 165 1.63 -9.43 18.33
N ASP A 166 1.00 -10.23 19.19
CA ASP A 166 -0.43 -10.12 19.46
C ASP A 166 -0.79 -8.75 20.03
N ALA A 167 0.01 -8.25 20.98
CA ALA A 167 -0.21 -6.93 21.56
C ALA A 167 -0.02 -5.80 20.53
N GLN A 168 0.97 -5.95 19.64
CA GLN A 168 1.23 -4.94 18.60
C GLN A 168 0.18 -4.96 17.49
N VAL A 169 -0.35 -6.12 17.12
CA VAL A 169 -1.47 -6.23 16.17
C VAL A 169 -2.71 -5.57 16.74
N VAL A 170 -3.07 -5.89 17.98
CA VAL A 170 -4.23 -5.28 18.66
C VAL A 170 -4.11 -3.75 18.66
N LYS A 171 -2.93 -3.23 18.98
CA LYS A 171 -2.67 -1.79 18.98
C LYS A 171 -2.81 -1.19 17.57
N GLU A 172 -2.12 -1.74 16.57
CA GLU A 172 -2.13 -1.16 15.22
C GLU A 172 -3.51 -1.23 14.56
N VAL A 173 -4.23 -2.34 14.73
CA VAL A 173 -5.61 -2.49 14.22
C VAL A 173 -6.56 -1.54 14.95
N GLY A 174 -6.46 -1.45 16.27
CA GLY A 174 -7.26 -0.52 17.07
C GLY A 174 -7.05 0.93 16.64
N ASP A 175 -5.80 1.37 16.53
CA ASP A 175 -5.45 2.72 16.08
C ASP A 175 -6.00 2.99 14.66
N GLU A 176 -5.91 2.02 13.75
CA GLU A 176 -6.39 2.16 12.36
C GLU A 176 -7.92 2.27 12.28
N VAL A 177 -8.64 1.40 12.99
CA VAL A 177 -10.12 1.37 13.00
C VAL A 177 -10.66 2.65 13.65
N CYS A 178 -10.10 3.07 14.80
CA CYS A 178 -10.51 4.31 15.48
C CYS A 178 -10.26 5.55 14.60
N PHE A 179 -9.09 5.64 13.95
CA PHE A 179 -8.76 6.77 13.10
C PHE A 179 -9.69 6.87 11.89
N ASN A 180 -9.93 5.76 11.20
CA ASN A 180 -10.73 5.73 9.98
C ASN A 180 -12.24 5.90 10.25
N SER A 181 -12.72 5.46 11.41
CA SER A 181 -14.10 5.70 11.85
C SER A 181 -14.38 7.13 12.33
N GLN A 182 -13.43 8.06 12.19
CA GLN A 182 -13.54 9.44 12.70
C GLN A 182 -13.81 9.51 14.21
N ASN A 183 -13.31 8.53 15.00
CA ASN A 183 -13.64 8.38 16.42
C ASN A 183 -15.15 8.26 16.69
N LYS A 184 -15.98 7.84 15.72
CA LYS A 184 -17.40 7.54 15.97
C LYS A 184 -17.60 6.22 16.70
N LEU A 185 -16.58 5.37 16.68
CA LEU A 185 -16.52 4.07 17.35
C LEU A 185 -15.63 4.26 18.58
N THR A 186 -16.27 4.59 19.70
CA THR A 186 -15.59 4.90 20.97
C THR A 186 -15.81 3.84 22.04
N ASN A 187 -16.84 2.99 21.92
CA ASN A 187 -16.97 1.82 22.79
C ASN A 187 -16.33 0.59 22.12
N PRO A 188 -15.51 -0.17 22.86
CA PRO A 188 -14.95 -1.45 22.41
C PRO A 188 -16.01 -2.50 22.00
N GLU A 189 -17.28 -2.30 22.39
CA GLU A 189 -18.41 -3.20 22.07
C GLU A 189 -19.19 -2.77 20.82
N ASP A 190 -18.92 -1.60 20.24
CA ASP A 190 -19.66 -1.07 19.07
C ASP A 190 -19.25 -1.73 17.74
N LEU A 191 -18.14 -2.47 17.74
CA LEU A 191 -17.65 -3.32 16.65
C LEU A 191 -16.92 -4.50 17.30
N ASP A 192 -17.27 -5.73 16.97
CA ASP A 192 -16.42 -6.86 17.35
C ASP A 192 -15.15 -6.87 16.49
N ILE A 193 -14.18 -6.02 16.86
CA ILE A 193 -12.89 -5.97 16.15
C ILE A 193 -12.04 -7.23 16.40
N SER A 194 -12.51 -8.18 17.22
CA SER A 194 -11.78 -9.41 17.52
C SER A 194 -11.59 -10.26 16.26
N GLY A 195 -12.60 -10.32 15.39
CA GLY A 195 -12.51 -11.02 14.10
C GLY A 195 -11.42 -10.43 13.20
N ILE A 196 -11.39 -9.10 13.10
CA ILE A 196 -10.38 -8.34 12.34
C ILE A 196 -8.97 -8.59 12.91
N ILE A 197 -8.82 -8.49 14.24
CA ILE A 197 -7.56 -8.72 14.93
C ILE A 197 -7.07 -10.15 14.68
N GLU A 198 -7.93 -11.15 14.79
CA GLU A 198 -7.55 -12.55 14.59
C GLU A 198 -7.16 -12.82 13.13
N ALA A 199 -7.93 -12.31 12.16
CA ALA A 199 -7.59 -12.38 10.74
C ALA A 199 -6.21 -11.75 10.47
N GLN A 200 -5.94 -10.57 11.04
CA GLN A 200 -4.66 -9.88 10.89
C GLN A 200 -3.50 -10.66 11.53
N LYS A 201 -3.71 -11.24 12.72
CA LYS A 201 -2.71 -12.11 13.39
C LYS A 201 -2.37 -13.32 12.53
N ILE A 202 -3.38 -14.00 11.97
CA ILE A 202 -3.19 -15.16 11.09
C ILE A 202 -2.38 -14.74 9.86
N ALA A 203 -2.78 -13.65 9.19
CA ALA A 203 -2.09 -13.14 8.00
C ALA A 203 -0.61 -12.79 8.29
N ILE A 204 -0.34 -12.11 9.41
CA ILE A 204 1.02 -11.74 9.82
C ILE A 204 1.86 -12.99 10.11
N ARG A 205 1.34 -13.96 10.87
CA ARG A 205 2.08 -15.20 11.19
C ARG A 205 2.40 -16.00 9.92
N GLN A 206 1.44 -16.12 8.99
CA GLN A 206 1.65 -16.77 7.70
C GLN A 206 2.73 -16.06 6.87
N LEU A 207 2.70 -14.72 6.84
CA LEU A 207 3.70 -13.91 6.15
C LEU A 207 5.10 -14.12 6.74
N ARG A 208 5.24 -14.08 8.06
CA ARG A 208 6.53 -14.30 8.75
C ARG A 208 7.07 -15.71 8.47
N GLU A 209 6.24 -16.73 8.55
CA GLU A 209 6.64 -18.10 8.25
C GLU A 209 7.11 -18.23 6.80
N LYS A 210 6.41 -17.59 5.87
CA LYS A 210 6.82 -17.53 4.46
C LYS A 210 8.15 -16.80 4.27
N ASN A 211 8.34 -15.65 4.91
CA ASN A 211 9.60 -14.90 4.85
C ASN A 211 10.77 -15.72 5.40
N LYS A 212 10.55 -16.46 6.49
CA LYS A 212 11.54 -17.39 7.05
C LYS A 212 11.92 -18.48 6.04
N LYS A 213 10.94 -19.14 5.41
CA LYS A 213 11.19 -20.17 4.38
C LYS A 213 11.96 -19.61 3.18
N ILE A 214 11.62 -18.40 2.73
CA ILE A 214 12.33 -17.71 1.64
C ILE A 214 13.78 -17.44 2.02
N LYS A 215 14.02 -16.92 3.23
CA LYS A 215 15.35 -16.63 3.74
C LYS A 215 16.19 -17.91 3.83
N GLU A 216 15.65 -18.99 4.39
CA GLU A 216 16.32 -20.28 4.46
C GLU A 216 16.66 -20.84 3.07
N ALA A 217 15.74 -20.71 2.09
CA ALA A 217 16.00 -21.12 0.72
C ALA A 217 17.10 -20.27 0.07
N TYR A 218 17.07 -18.96 0.28
CA TYR A 218 18.09 -18.03 -0.20
C TYR A 218 19.48 -18.35 0.38
N ASP A 219 19.56 -18.57 1.69
CA ASP A 219 20.80 -18.89 2.39
C ASP A 219 21.39 -20.23 1.89
N LYS A 220 20.55 -21.25 1.65
CA LYS A 220 20.95 -22.53 1.06
C LYS A 220 21.52 -22.38 -0.36
N ILE A 221 20.94 -21.49 -1.17
CA ILE A 221 21.42 -21.21 -2.53
C ILE A 221 22.76 -20.46 -2.46
N HIS A 222 22.89 -19.50 -1.55
CA HIS A 222 24.09 -18.67 -1.40
C HIS A 222 25.27 -19.44 -0.79
N SER A 223 25.01 -20.34 0.15
CA SER A 223 26.02 -21.23 0.71
C SER A 223 26.59 -22.21 -0.31
N ASN A 224 25.85 -22.49 -1.40
CA ASN A 224 26.25 -23.43 -2.45
C ASN A 224 27.04 -22.79 -3.61
N GLY A 225 27.44 -21.51 -3.49
CA GLY A 225 28.50 -20.91 -4.30
C GLY A 225 28.13 -20.61 -5.75
N ASN A 226 27.55 -19.43 -5.99
CA ASN A 226 27.97 -18.60 -7.12
C ASN A 226 27.65 -17.12 -6.84
N GLY A 227 28.70 -16.30 -6.74
CA GLY A 227 28.59 -14.88 -6.47
C GLY A 227 28.18 -14.12 -7.72
N TYR A 228 26.94 -13.61 -7.72
CA TYR A 228 26.42 -12.36 -8.31
C TYR A 228 24.91 -12.57 -8.54
N THR A 229 24.07 -12.17 -7.58
CA THR A 229 22.62 -12.31 -7.74
C THR A 229 22.08 -11.20 -8.63
N ASP A 230 21.68 -11.57 -9.85
CA ASP A 230 20.87 -10.77 -10.75
C ASP A 230 19.49 -10.50 -10.11
N TYR A 231 18.87 -9.36 -10.43
CA TYR A 231 17.52 -8.99 -9.98
C TYR A 231 16.49 -10.09 -10.32
N ARG A 232 16.75 -10.85 -11.40
CA ARG A 232 15.98 -12.03 -11.80
C ARG A 232 15.91 -13.13 -10.73
N GLU A 233 16.98 -13.43 -10.01
CA GLU A 233 16.97 -14.52 -9.02
C GLU A 233 16.19 -14.14 -7.75
N LYS A 234 16.27 -12.88 -7.32
CA LYS A 234 15.42 -12.34 -6.23
C LYS A 234 13.93 -12.43 -6.55
N MET A 235 13.56 -12.32 -7.82
CA MET A 235 12.19 -12.52 -8.28
C MET A 235 11.80 -14.01 -8.28
N VAL A 236 12.64 -14.89 -8.84
CA VAL A 236 12.32 -16.32 -8.96
C VAL A 236 12.12 -17.00 -7.60
N SER A 237 12.85 -16.59 -6.55
CA SER A 237 12.64 -17.15 -5.20
C SER A 237 11.33 -16.72 -4.53
N ARG A 238 10.80 -15.54 -4.86
CA ARG A 238 9.58 -14.99 -4.26
C ARG A 238 8.31 -15.40 -5.01
N PHE A 239 8.37 -15.55 -6.33
CA PHE A 239 7.22 -15.97 -7.17
C PHE A 239 6.89 -17.47 -7.12
N LYS A 240 7.76 -18.33 -6.59
CA LYS A 240 7.54 -19.78 -6.51
C LYS A 240 6.67 -20.23 -5.32
N LEU A 241 6.29 -19.31 -4.44
CA LEU A 241 5.50 -19.60 -3.25
C LEU A 241 4.18 -18.85 -3.34
N ASP A 242 3.08 -19.59 -3.23
CA ASP A 242 1.72 -19.04 -3.21
C ASP A 242 1.64 -17.87 -2.22
N ASN A 243 1.08 -16.76 -2.67
CA ASN A 243 0.75 -15.58 -1.86
C ASN A 243 -0.77 -15.34 -1.96
N GLN A 244 -1.30 -14.42 -1.16
CA GLN A 244 -2.71 -14.02 -1.26
C GLN A 244 -3.09 -13.63 -2.70
N SER A 245 -2.21 -12.99 -3.48
CA SER A 245 -2.50 -12.69 -4.89
C SER A 245 -2.67 -13.92 -5.79
N VAL A 246 -1.97 -15.04 -5.50
CA VAL A 246 -2.13 -16.33 -6.19
C VAL A 246 -3.45 -16.97 -5.79
N VAL A 247 -3.81 -16.97 -4.51
CA VAL A 247 -5.12 -17.47 -4.04
C VAL A 247 -6.26 -16.70 -4.71
N ASN A 248 -6.13 -15.36 -4.78
CA ASN A 248 -7.12 -14.47 -5.38
C ASN A 248 -7.27 -14.66 -6.91
N SER A 249 -6.25 -15.18 -7.57
CA SER A 249 -6.27 -15.43 -9.02
C SER A 249 -6.91 -16.78 -9.39
N VAL A 250 -7.11 -17.67 -8.42
CA VAL A 250 -7.56 -19.06 -8.64
C VAL A 250 -9.04 -19.26 -8.31
N GLU A 251 -9.68 -18.37 -7.54
CA GLU A 251 -11.08 -18.50 -7.10
C GLU A 251 -12.18 -18.23 -8.16
N ASN A 252 -11.86 -18.08 -9.45
CA ASN A 252 -12.88 -17.88 -10.50
C ASN A 252 -12.91 -18.94 -11.61
N LEU A 253 -12.23 -20.07 -11.46
CA LEU A 253 -12.23 -21.14 -12.49
C LEU A 253 -13.01 -22.42 -12.12
N SER A 254 -13.50 -22.55 -10.88
CA SER A 254 -14.25 -23.74 -10.44
C SER A 254 -15.76 -23.52 -10.27
N GLY A 255 -16.30 -22.38 -10.66
CA GLY A 255 -17.67 -21.98 -10.36
C GLY A 255 -18.46 -21.38 -11.51
N GLN A 256 -18.43 -21.99 -12.72
CA GLN A 256 -19.49 -21.85 -13.74
C GLN A 256 -19.18 -22.73 -14.97
N LEU A 257 -19.37 -24.05 -14.85
CA LEU A 257 -19.68 -24.90 -15.99
C LEU A 257 -21.16 -25.26 -15.92
N SER A 258 -22.00 -24.30 -16.34
CA SER A 258 -23.39 -24.60 -16.69
C SER A 258 -23.39 -25.36 -18.03
N PRO A 259 -24.17 -26.43 -18.19
CA PRO A 259 -24.14 -27.24 -19.40
C PRO A 259 -24.60 -26.41 -20.59
N THR A 260 -23.78 -26.41 -21.64
CA THR A 260 -24.03 -25.82 -22.95
C THR A 260 -25.46 -26.12 -23.43
N ARG A 261 -26.31 -25.09 -23.52
CA ARG A 261 -27.52 -25.16 -24.33
C ARG A 261 -27.11 -25.12 -25.80
N ASN A 262 -27.27 -26.27 -26.47
CA ASN A 262 -27.20 -26.38 -27.92
C ASN A 262 -28.18 -25.39 -28.56
N PHE A 263 -27.65 -24.36 -29.22
CA PHE A 263 -28.42 -23.57 -30.18
C PHE A 263 -28.11 -24.08 -31.58
N SER A 264 -29.05 -24.84 -32.15
CA SER A 264 -29.10 -25.15 -33.57
C SER A 264 -29.55 -23.91 -34.35
N PRO A 265 -28.91 -23.52 -35.46
CA PRO A 265 -29.38 -22.41 -36.27
C PRO A 265 -30.47 -22.90 -37.24
N SER A 266 -31.73 -22.56 -36.98
CA SER A 266 -32.80 -22.67 -37.97
C SER A 266 -32.86 -21.40 -38.81
N ILE A 267 -32.46 -21.52 -40.08
CA ILE A 267 -32.60 -20.51 -41.13
C ILE A 267 -34.05 -20.53 -41.62
N SER A 268 -34.80 -19.43 -41.45
CA SER A 268 -35.89 -19.03 -42.36
C SER A 268 -36.43 -17.65 -41.98
N GLY A 269 -36.44 -16.69 -42.92
CA GLY A 269 -37.17 -15.43 -42.73
C GLY A 269 -36.69 -14.30 -43.65
N THR A 270 -37.38 -14.12 -44.76
CA THR A 270 -37.13 -13.20 -45.88
C THR A 270 -37.66 -11.77 -45.67
N LEU A 271 -37.19 -10.84 -46.53
CA LEU A 271 -37.73 -9.50 -46.95
C LEU A 271 -37.20 -8.27 -46.17
N SER A 272 -36.77 -7.13 -46.74
CA SER A 272 -36.70 -6.54 -48.11
C SER A 272 -35.72 -5.33 -48.11
N PRO A 273 -35.27 -4.79 -49.27
CA PRO A 273 -34.18 -3.79 -49.37
C PRO A 273 -34.67 -2.31 -49.29
N PRO A 274 -33.76 -1.32 -49.14
CA PRO A 274 -34.07 0.01 -48.62
C PRO A 274 -34.53 1.00 -49.71
N SER A 275 -35.35 1.96 -49.31
CA SER A 275 -35.64 3.16 -50.10
C SER A 275 -34.69 4.31 -49.73
N ARG A 276 -34.34 5.08 -50.76
CA ARG A 276 -33.38 6.20 -50.82
C ARG A 276 -33.50 7.25 -49.74
#